data_AF-A0A952DBP9-F1
#
_entry.id   AF-A0A952DBP9-F1
#
_cell.length_a   1.000
_cell.length_b   1.000
_cell.length_c   1.000
_cell.angle_alpha   90.00
_cell.angle_beta   90.00
_cell.angle_gamma   90.00
#
_symmetry.space_group_name_H-M   'P 1'
#
loop_
_entity.id
_entity.type
_entity.pdbx_description
1 polymer ?
#
loop_
_entity_poly.entity_id
_entity_poly.type
_entity_poly.pdbx_seq_one_letter_code
_entity_poly.pdbx_strand_id
1 'polypeptide(L)'
;MPTSATGRTRAEHGFTLVETMVVLAIVGLMAAVVAVNLPSSEATLARESERLAARLLAARDHAILANREIAAVLDTRGYRFVVRDGKAWKPIVDAPLADAAWRGGTVPVLPENGE
;
A
#
# COMPACT_ATOMS: atom_id res chain seq x y z
N MET A 1 46.85 -6.28 63.63
CA MET A 1 47.37 -6.70 62.32
C MET A 1 46.20 -6.81 61.36
N PRO A 2 46.12 -6.02 60.28
CA PRO A 2 45.05 -6.14 59.30
C PRO A 2 45.41 -7.20 58.24
N THR A 3 44.57 -8.22 58.07
CA THR A 3 44.60 -9.10 56.89
C THR A 3 43.66 -8.52 55.85
N SER A 4 44.22 -7.94 54.80
CA SER A 4 43.44 -7.42 53.65
C SER A 4 42.75 -8.58 52.93
N ALA A 5 41.44 -8.43 52.71
CA ALA A 5 40.67 -9.25 51.80
C ALA A 5 40.93 -8.79 50.36
N THR A 6 41.52 -9.65 49.53
CA THR A 6 41.65 -9.35 48.10
C THR A 6 40.39 -9.85 47.38
N GLY A 7 39.42 -8.96 47.22
CA GLY A 7 38.29 -9.17 46.33
C GLY A 7 38.79 -9.30 44.89
N ARG A 8 38.56 -10.45 44.27
CA ARG A 8 38.90 -10.71 42.86
C ARG A 8 37.88 -10.00 41.98
N THR A 9 38.19 -8.80 41.50
CA THR A 9 37.39 -8.11 40.48
C THR A 9 37.41 -8.95 39.21
N ARG A 10 36.28 -9.53 38.86
CA ARG A 10 36.06 -10.17 37.56
C ARG A 10 36.25 -9.07 36.50
N ALA A 11 37.26 -9.21 35.66
CA ALA A 11 37.42 -8.32 34.52
C ALA A 11 36.20 -8.53 33.62
N GLU A 12 35.32 -7.54 33.56
CA GLU A 12 34.29 -7.51 32.54
C GLU A 12 34.99 -7.31 31.20
N HIS A 13 34.98 -8.35 30.37
CA HIS A 13 35.48 -8.27 29.01
C HIS A 13 34.52 -7.37 28.22
N GLY A 14 34.89 -6.10 28.06
CA GLY A 14 34.18 -5.17 27.19
C GLY A 14 34.21 -5.63 25.73
N PHE A 15 33.20 -5.21 24.96
CA PHE A 15 33.11 -5.48 23.53
C PHE A 15 34.31 -4.92 22.77
N THR A 16 34.79 -5.66 21.77
CA THR A 16 35.89 -5.18 20.93
C THR A 16 35.39 -4.19 19.87
N LEU A 17 36.30 -3.33 19.38
CA LEU A 17 36.01 -2.45 18.24
C LEU A 17 35.52 -3.25 17.02
N VAL A 18 36.19 -4.38 16.74
CA VAL A 18 35.88 -5.25 15.61
C VAL A 18 34.49 -5.84 15.73
N GLU A 19 34.08 -6.24 16.93
CA GLU A 19 32.75 -6.78 17.19
C GLU A 19 31.66 -5.74 16.89
N THR A 20 31.86 -4.50 17.33
CA THR A 20 30.92 -3.42 17.02
C THR A 20 30.91 -3.10 15.52
N MET A 21 32.07 -3.11 14.85
CA MET A 21 32.14 -2.91 13.40
C MET A 21 31.38 -3.99 12.62
N VAL A 22 31.51 -5.26 13.02
CA VAL A 22 30.80 -6.37 12.38
C VAL A 22 29.29 -6.25 12.61
N VAL A 23 28.86 -5.89 13.83
CA VAL A 23 27.44 -5.66 14.12
C VAL A 23 26.87 -4.55 13.23
N LEU A 24 27.57 -3.41 13.12
CA LEU A 24 27.15 -2.31 12.25
C LEU A 24 27.15 -2.70 10.77
N ALA A 25 28.10 -3.51 10.32
CA ALA A 25 28.13 -4.01 8.95
C ALA A 25 26.94 -4.93 8.65
N ILE A 26 26.59 -5.84 9.58
CA ILE A 26 25.43 -6.72 9.45
C ILE A 26 24.14 -5.91 9.47
N VAL A 27 23.99 -4.96 10.40
CA VAL A 27 22.82 -4.06 10.48
C VAL A 27 22.71 -3.22 9.20
N GLY A 28 23.80 -2.67 8.69
CA GLY A 28 23.84 -1.90 7.45
C GLY A 28 23.44 -2.73 6.23
N LEU A 29 23.95 -3.96 6.13
CA LEU A 29 23.57 -4.88 5.04
C LEU A 29 22.08 -5.24 5.11
N MET A 30 21.57 -5.57 6.30
CA MET A 30 20.14 -5.86 6.50
C MET A 30 19.28 -4.65 6.15
N ALA A 31 19.68 -3.44 6.58
CA ALA A 31 18.98 -2.21 6.26
C ALA A 31 18.95 -1.92 4.74
N ALA A 32 20.05 -2.16 4.03
CA ALA A 32 20.12 -1.99 2.58
C ALA A 32 19.16 -2.93 1.84
N VAL A 33 19.08 -4.20 2.25
CA VAL A 33 18.14 -5.17 1.68
C VAL A 33 16.70 -4.73 1.90
N VAL A 34 16.35 -4.30 3.11
CA VAL A 34 14.98 -3.84 3.42
C VAL A 34 14.61 -2.59 2.61
N ALA A 35 15.53 -1.63 2.47
CA ALA A 35 15.28 -0.38 1.76
C ALA A 35 14.90 -0.58 0.28
N VAL A 36 15.54 -1.54 -0.41
CA VAL A 36 15.27 -1.83 -1.83
C VAL A 36 13.94 -2.58 -2.04
N ASN A 37 13.43 -3.27 -1.02
CA ASN A 37 12.17 -4.00 -1.11
C ASN A 37 10.94 -3.12 -0.86
N LEU A 38 11.12 -1.81 -0.60
CA LEU A 38 10.00 -0.91 -0.40
C LEU A 38 9.28 -0.66 -1.74
N PRO A 39 7.95 -0.84 -1.83
CA PRO A 39 7.22 -0.58 -3.07
C PRO A 39 7.44 0.86 -3.51
N SER A 40 7.87 1.07 -4.75
CA SER A 40 7.94 2.42 -5.31
C SER A 40 6.54 3.00 -5.45
N SER A 41 6.43 4.33 -5.30
CA SER A 41 5.18 5.06 -5.53
C SER A 41 4.65 4.82 -6.94
N GLU A 42 5.53 4.75 -7.94
CA GLU A 42 5.20 4.44 -9.33
C GLU A 42 4.59 3.05 -9.49
N ALA A 43 5.20 2.02 -8.89
CA ALA A 43 4.66 0.66 -8.94
C ALA A 43 3.29 0.56 -8.25
N THR A 44 3.08 1.35 -7.20
CA THR A 44 1.80 1.44 -6.51
C THR A 44 0.73 2.09 -7.38
N LEU A 45 1.06 3.18 -8.07
CA LEU A 45 0.15 3.88 -8.99
C LEU A 45 -0.18 3.03 -10.24
N ALA A 46 0.80 2.32 -10.79
CA ALA A 46 0.61 1.41 -11.92
C ALA A 46 -0.39 0.29 -11.55
N ARG A 47 -0.20 -0.35 -10.39
CA ARG A 47 -1.12 -1.37 -9.88
C ARG A 47 -2.54 -0.83 -9.67
N GLU A 48 -2.69 0.40 -9.17
CA GLU A 48 -4.02 0.99 -8.98
C GLU A 48 -4.69 1.33 -10.33
N SER A 49 -3.91 1.79 -11.31
CA SER A 49 -4.39 2.05 -12.68
C SER A 49 -4.85 0.76 -13.36
N GLU A 50 -4.06 -0.31 -13.29
CA GLU A 50 -4.42 -1.64 -13.82
C GLU A 50 -5.69 -2.18 -13.17
N ARG A 51 -5.83 -2.00 -11.85
CA ARG A 51 -7.04 -2.40 -11.12
C ARG A 51 -8.26 -1.63 -11.60
N LEU A 52 -8.16 -0.31 -11.73
CA LEU A 52 -9.26 0.51 -12.22
C LEU A 52 -9.67 0.09 -13.64
N ALA A 53 -8.69 -0.12 -14.53
CA ALA A 53 -8.92 -0.57 -15.90
C ALA A 53 -9.66 -1.92 -15.95
N ALA A 54 -9.22 -2.90 -15.15
CA ALA A 54 -9.87 -4.21 -15.07
C ALA A 54 -11.34 -4.10 -14.61
N ARG A 55 -11.64 -3.16 -13.70
CA ARG A 55 -13.00 -2.96 -13.20
C ARG A 55 -13.89 -2.19 -14.17
N LEU A 56 -13.34 -1.22 -14.89
CA LEU A 56 -14.04 -0.55 -15.99
C LEU A 56 -14.37 -1.55 -17.11
N LEU A 57 -13.44 -2.46 -17.42
CA LEU A 57 -13.68 -3.52 -18.40
C LEU A 57 -14.80 -4.46 -17.94
N ALA A 58 -14.77 -4.92 -16.68
CA ALA A 58 -15.84 -5.73 -16.10
C ALA A 58 -17.20 -5.00 -16.10
N ALA A 59 -17.22 -3.70 -15.81
CA ALA A 59 -18.44 -2.89 -15.86
C ALA A 59 -18.99 -2.78 -17.28
N ARG A 60 -18.11 -2.58 -18.28
CA ARG A 60 -18.48 -2.56 -19.69
C ARG A 60 -19.07 -3.91 -20.13
N ASP A 61 -18.43 -5.01 -19.78
CA ASP A 61 -18.93 -6.34 -20.13
C ASP A 61 -20.30 -6.60 -19.48
N HIS A 62 -20.47 -6.19 -18.22
CA HIS A 62 -21.77 -6.26 -17.55
C HIS A 62 -22.84 -5.38 -18.21
N ALA A 63 -22.48 -4.16 -18.64
CA ALA A 63 -23.38 -3.25 -19.34
C ALA A 63 -23.87 -3.85 -20.67
N ILE A 64 -22.96 -4.47 -21.42
CA ILE A 64 -23.26 -5.14 -22.69
C ILE A 64 -24.16 -6.35 -22.46
N LEU A 65 -23.80 -7.23 -21.52
CA LEU A 65 -24.56 -8.46 -21.24
C LEU A 65 -25.96 -8.18 -20.68
N ALA A 66 -26.07 -7.19 -19.80
CA ALA A 66 -27.35 -6.81 -19.20
C ALA A 66 -28.18 -5.90 -20.13
N ASN A 67 -27.59 -5.38 -21.21
CA ASN A 67 -28.16 -4.33 -22.06
C ASN A 67 -28.66 -3.13 -21.23
N ARG A 68 -27.83 -2.68 -20.28
CA ARG A 68 -28.13 -1.60 -19.32
C ARG A 68 -27.00 -0.60 -19.31
N GLU A 69 -27.33 0.68 -19.21
CA GLU A 69 -26.33 1.73 -19.03
C GLU A 69 -25.71 1.62 -17.62
N ILE A 70 -24.38 1.56 -17.57
CA ILE A 70 -23.59 1.57 -16.34
C ILE A 70 -22.61 2.74 -16.42
N ALA A 71 -22.53 3.52 -15.36
CA ALA A 71 -21.57 4.62 -15.24
C ALA A 71 -20.62 4.36 -14.06
N ALA A 72 -19.36 4.80 -14.24
CA ALA A 72 -18.38 4.86 -13.17
C ALA A 72 -18.40 6.27 -12.57
N VAL A 73 -18.51 6.35 -11.24
CA VAL A 73 -18.45 7.60 -10.49
C VAL A 73 -17.20 7.56 -9.63
N LEU A 74 -16.27 8.48 -9.89
CA LEU A 74 -14.99 8.59 -9.19
C LEU A 74 -15.01 9.81 -8.28
N ASP A 75 -14.55 9.65 -7.05
CA ASP A 75 -14.33 10.73 -6.10
C ASP A 75 -12.92 10.62 -5.49
N THR A 76 -12.55 11.52 -4.57
CA THR A 76 -11.23 11.49 -3.92
C THR A 76 -11.03 10.31 -2.96
N ARG A 77 -12.09 9.61 -2.57
CA ARG A 77 -12.05 8.43 -1.69
C ARG A 77 -11.96 7.14 -2.49
N GLY A 78 -12.52 7.11 -3.70
CA GLY A 78 -12.57 5.90 -4.50
C GLY A 78 -13.41 6.00 -5.75
N TYR A 79 -13.96 4.87 -6.16
CA TYR A 79 -14.85 4.78 -7.31
C TYR A 79 -15.96 3.75 -7.06
N ARG A 80 -17.10 4.01 -7.66
CA ARG A 80 -18.29 3.15 -7.60
C ARG A 80 -18.94 3.03 -8.96
N PHE A 81 -19.75 1.99 -9.13
CA PHE A 81 -20.53 1.78 -10.33
C PHE A 81 -22.01 1.97 -10.04
N VAL A 82 -22.70 2.64 -10.97
CA VAL A 82 -24.14 2.86 -10.91
C VAL A 82 -24.78 2.35 -12.19
N VAL A 83 -25.95 1.74 -12.08
CA VAL A 83 -26.76 1.27 -13.22
C VAL A 83 -27.95 2.19 -13.41
N ARG A 84 -28.31 2.44 -14.66
CA ARG A 84 -29.54 3.16 -14.99
C ARG A 84 -30.73 2.22 -14.84
N ASP A 85 -31.70 2.66 -14.06
CA ASP A 85 -32.99 2.00 -13.85
C ASP A 85 -34.11 3.02 -14.15
N GLY A 86 -34.61 2.96 -15.38
CA GLY A 86 -35.50 3.99 -15.92
C GLY A 86 -34.83 5.37 -15.95
N LYS A 87 -35.31 6.28 -15.09
CA LYS A 87 -34.76 7.64 -14.95
C LYS A 87 -33.80 7.79 -13.77
N ALA A 88 -33.64 6.77 -12.94
CA ALA A 88 -32.81 6.82 -11.74
C ALA A 88 -31.47 6.10 -11.94
N TRP A 89 -30.42 6.61 -11.30
CA TRP A 89 -29.16 5.89 -11.13
C TRP A 89 -29.19 5.17 -9.79
N LYS A 90 -28.95 3.86 -9.82
CA LYS A 90 -28.89 3.01 -8.62
C LYS A 90 -27.50 2.43 -8.45
N PRO A 91 -26.95 2.38 -7.22
CA PRO A 91 -25.64 1.80 -6.99
C PRO A 91 -25.64 0.29 -7.24
N ILE A 92 -24.54 -0.21 -7.80
CA ILE A 92 -24.26 -1.65 -7.89
C ILE A 92 -23.38 -2.01 -6.69
N VAL A 93 -23.91 -2.80 -5.76
CA VAL A 93 -23.21 -3.20 -4.52
C VAL A 93 -22.59 -4.58 -4.60
N ASP A 94 -22.98 -5.37 -5.59
CA ASP A 94 -22.56 -6.76 -5.72
C ASP A 94 -21.22 -6.89 -6.44
N ALA A 95 -20.46 -7.93 -6.07
CA ALA A 95 -19.25 -8.29 -6.81
C ALA A 95 -19.59 -8.65 -8.27
N PRO A 96 -18.75 -8.28 -9.25
CA PRO A 96 -17.43 -7.67 -9.13
C PRO A 96 -17.42 -6.12 -9.08
N LEU A 97 -18.60 -5.48 -9.08
CA LEU A 97 -18.76 -4.04 -9.26
C LEU A 97 -19.03 -3.25 -7.95
N ALA A 98 -18.85 -3.89 -6.80
CA ALA A 98 -18.95 -3.25 -5.50
C ALA A 98 -18.04 -2.02 -5.35
N ASP A 99 -18.39 -1.08 -4.48
CA ASP A 99 -17.61 0.14 -4.23
C ASP A 99 -16.13 -0.15 -3.89
N ALA A 100 -15.23 0.73 -4.31
CA ALA A 100 -13.79 0.57 -4.16
C ALA A 100 -13.15 1.85 -3.63
N ALA A 101 -12.29 1.76 -2.61
CA ALA A 101 -11.45 2.87 -2.19
C ALA A 101 -10.11 2.86 -2.93
N TRP A 102 -9.56 4.05 -3.19
CA TRP A 102 -8.18 4.19 -3.68
C TRP A 102 -7.20 3.58 -2.68
N ARG A 103 -6.15 2.94 -3.17
CA ARG A 103 -5.13 2.32 -2.33
C ARG A 103 -3.78 3.00 -2.48
N GLY A 104 -2.90 2.78 -1.50
CA GLY A 104 -1.50 3.19 -1.61
C GLY A 104 -1.29 4.71 -1.63
N GLY A 105 -2.22 5.49 -1.06
CA GLY A 105 -2.14 6.95 -1.07
C GLY A 105 -2.42 7.59 -2.43
N THR A 106 -2.96 6.83 -3.39
CA THR A 106 -3.34 7.35 -4.70
C THR A 106 -4.43 8.41 -4.56
N VAL A 107 -4.17 9.60 -5.11
CA VAL A 107 -5.14 10.68 -5.23
C VAL A 107 -5.45 10.85 -6.72
N PRO A 108 -6.70 10.69 -7.15
CA PRO A 108 -7.05 10.89 -8.55
C PRO A 108 -6.98 12.38 -8.89
N VAL A 109 -6.43 12.70 -10.06
CA VAL A 109 -6.59 14.02 -10.67
C VAL A 109 -7.92 14.00 -11.40
N LEU A 110 -8.96 14.50 -10.74
CA LEU A 110 -10.28 14.64 -11.34
C LEU A 110 -10.37 16.02 -11.99
N PRO A 111 -10.92 16.13 -13.21
CA PRO A 111 -11.25 17.44 -13.75
C PRO A 111 -12.19 18.13 -12.76
N GLU A 112 -11.84 19.36 -12.40
CA GLU A 112 -12.72 20.24 -11.63
C GLU A 112 -14.00 20.44 -12.44
N ASN A 113 -15.08 19.76 -12.01
CA ASN A 113 -16.38 19.64 -12.66
C ASN A 113 -16.58 20.65 -13.80
N GLY A 114 -16.15 20.26 -15.01
CA GLY A 114 -16.36 21.04 -16.22
C GLY A 114 -17.81 20.93 -16.64
N GLU A 115 -18.44 22.07 -16.77
CA GLU A 115 -19.79 22.30 -17.31
C GLU A 115 -20.08 21.52 -18.61
#